data_AF-A0A7R9YKY5-F1
#
_entry.id   AF-A0A7R9YKY5-F1
#
_cell.length_a   1.000
_cell.length_b   1.000
_cell.length_c   1.000
_cell.angle_alpha   90.00
_cell.angle_beta   90.00
_cell.angle_gamma   90.00
#
_symmetry.space_group_name_H-M   'P 1'
#
loop_
_entity.id
_entity.type
_entity.pdbx_description
1 polymer ?
#
loop_
_entity_poly.entity_id
_entity_poly.type
_entity_poly.pdbx_seq_one_letter_code
_entity_poly.pdbx_strand_id
1 'polypeptide(L)'
;VGFGDISPECAEAQVLMIVIIVSAFLIVPYQVNKLAEAIGEYQRASEFSEIDSPPAGASLVIICGSGSLRPLRLRTVLDELFHPDHLPDNANLIAVVLTPTEPTREARALLERYAGRAQLLIGSALSEPDLLRARVTEAEAVFILVDTNAHEQLALDEDAA
;
A
#
# COMPACT_ATOMS: atom_id res chain seq x y z
N VAL A 1 -3.85 36.56 7.31
CA VAL A 1 -3.66 37.35 8.56
C VAL A 1 -3.76 38.84 8.33
N GLY A 2 -3.31 39.42 7.20
CA GLY A 2 -3.71 40.77 6.78
C GLY A 2 -3.50 41.84 7.86
N PHE A 3 -2.29 41.91 8.42
CA PHE A 3 -1.98 42.74 9.58
C PHE A 3 -2.14 44.24 9.32
N GLY A 4 -2.09 44.68 8.05
CA GLY A 4 -2.34 46.08 7.66
C GLY A 4 -1.21 47.05 7.97
N ASP A 5 -0.08 46.54 8.46
CA ASP A 5 1.16 47.26 8.73
C ASP A 5 1.81 47.81 7.44
N ILE A 6 1.60 47.14 6.30
CA ILE A 6 2.03 47.59 4.98
C ILE A 6 0.79 47.69 4.09
N SER A 7 0.44 48.92 3.71
CA SER A 7 -0.74 49.21 2.88
C SER A 7 -0.37 50.10 1.68
N PRO A 8 -0.84 49.78 0.46
CA PRO A 8 -0.55 50.58 -0.72
C PRO A 8 -1.34 51.89 -0.72
N GLU A 9 -0.63 53.01 -0.75
CA GLU A 9 -1.23 54.36 -0.78
C GLU A 9 -1.58 54.81 -2.22
N CYS A 10 -0.93 54.25 -3.24
CA CYS A 10 -1.16 54.60 -4.64
C CYS A 10 -2.22 53.70 -5.31
N ALA A 11 -3.05 54.28 -6.18
CA ALA A 11 -4.14 53.56 -6.87
C ALA A 11 -3.64 52.37 -7.72
N GLU A 12 -2.50 52.52 -8.39
CA GLU A 12 -1.90 51.44 -9.18
C GLU A 12 -1.44 50.26 -8.30
N ALA A 13 -0.86 50.56 -7.13
CA ALA A 13 -0.43 49.57 -6.16
C ALA A 13 -1.62 48.86 -5.51
N GLN A 14 -2.76 49.54 -5.31
CA GLN A 14 -4.00 48.94 -4.81
C GLN A 14 -4.57 47.91 -5.81
N VAL A 15 -4.61 48.25 -7.11
CA VAL A 15 -5.04 47.30 -8.15
C VAL A 15 -4.12 46.09 -8.21
N LEU A 16 -2.80 46.30 -8.15
CA LEU A 16 -1.82 45.20 -8.12
C LEU A 16 -2.01 44.29 -6.89
N MET A 17 -2.25 44.86 -5.71
CA MET A 17 -2.53 44.11 -4.48
C MET A 17 -3.77 43.24 -4.61
N ILE A 18 -4.85 43.77 -5.19
CA ILE A 18 -6.08 42.99 -5.45
C ILE A 18 -5.78 41.79 -6.37
N VAL A 19 -5.02 41.99 -7.45
CA VAL A 19 -4.64 40.92 -8.38
C VAL A 19 -3.78 39.85 -7.70
N ILE A 20 -2.83 40.25 -6.86
CA ILE A 20 -1.98 39.31 -6.10
C ILE A 20 -2.83 38.51 -5.10
N ILE A 21 -3.75 39.16 -4.39
CA ILE A 21 -4.62 38.49 -3.42
C ILE A 21 -5.51 37.46 -4.14
N VAL A 22 -6.16 37.85 -5.24
CA VAL A 22 -7.03 36.94 -6.02
C VAL A 22 -6.22 35.77 -6.58
N SER A 23 -5.04 36.02 -7.15
CA SER A 23 -4.20 34.95 -7.68
C SER A 23 -3.68 34.01 -6.58
N ALA A 24 -3.30 34.55 -5.41
CA ALA A 24 -2.90 33.74 -4.26
C ALA A 24 -4.04 32.82 -3.79
N PHE A 25 -5.28 33.32 -3.72
CA PHE A 25 -6.45 32.51 -3.37
C PHE A 25 -6.76 31.39 -4.36
N LEU A 26 -6.30 31.48 -5.61
CA LEU A 26 -6.47 30.42 -6.61
C LEU A 26 -5.28 29.44 -6.59
N ILE A 27 -4.06 29.97 -6.54
CA ILE A 27 -2.83 29.17 -6.70
C ILE A 27 -2.50 28.40 -5.43
N VAL A 28 -2.62 29.03 -4.26
CA VAL A 28 -2.25 28.40 -2.98
C VAL A 28 -3.07 27.14 -2.70
N PRO A 29 -4.42 27.13 -2.75
CA PRO A 29 -5.18 25.91 -2.50
C PRO A 29 -4.90 24.83 -3.56
N TYR A 30 -4.67 25.21 -4.82
CA TYR A 30 -4.28 24.27 -5.87
C TYR A 30 -2.95 23.58 -5.58
N GLN A 31 -1.92 24.33 -5.16
CA GLN A 31 -0.62 23.77 -4.81
C GLN A 31 -0.69 22.91 -3.54
N VAL A 32 -1.46 23.33 -2.53
CA VAL A 32 -1.67 22.53 -1.31
C VAL A 32 -2.33 21.20 -1.63
N ASN A 33 -3.33 21.16 -2.51
CA ASN A 33 -3.98 19.91 -2.92
C ASN A 33 -2.99 18.97 -3.62
N LYS A 34 -2.18 19.47 -4.56
CA LYS A 34 -1.13 18.67 -5.20
C LYS A 34 -0.12 18.12 -4.21
N LEU A 35 0.29 18.95 -3.24
CA LEU A 35 1.21 18.53 -2.19
C LEU A 35 0.58 17.46 -1.30
N ALA A 36 -0.70 17.61 -0.94
CA ALA A 36 -1.42 16.63 -0.13
C ALA A 36 -1.57 15.28 -0.86
N GLU A 37 -1.84 15.30 -2.16
CA GLU A 37 -1.87 14.10 -3.00
C GLU A 37 -0.50 13.42 -3.05
N ALA A 38 0.56 14.19 -3.32
CA ALA A 38 1.94 13.66 -3.38
C ALA A 38 2.41 13.10 -2.02
N ILE A 39 2.07 13.77 -0.91
CA ILE A 39 2.34 13.25 0.44
C ILE A 39 1.56 11.96 0.68
N GLY A 40 0.28 11.90 0.29
CA GLY A 40 -0.53 10.71 0.45
C GLY A 40 0.00 9.52 -0.37
N GLU A 41 0.50 9.77 -1.57
CA GLU A 41 1.13 8.73 -2.40
C GLU A 41 2.47 8.29 -1.82
N TYR A 42 3.31 9.23 -1.35
CA TYR A 42 4.57 8.93 -0.66
C TYR A 42 4.35 8.15 0.64
N GLN A 43 3.37 8.53 1.45
CA GLN A 43 3.04 7.83 2.70
C GLN A 43 2.59 6.38 2.42
N ARG A 44 1.74 6.19 1.40
CA ARG A 44 1.34 4.84 0.95
C ARG A 44 2.53 4.03 0.47
N ALA A 45 3.44 4.64 -0.30
CA ALA A 45 4.65 3.96 -0.75
C ALA A 45 5.58 3.61 0.43
N SER A 46 5.67 4.47 1.45
CA SER A 46 6.53 4.28 2.62
C SER A 46 6.01 3.24 3.61
N GLU A 47 4.69 3.14 3.82
CA GLU A 47 4.07 2.17 4.74
C GLU A 47 4.23 0.72 4.24
N PHE A 48 4.38 0.54 2.93
CA PHE A 48 4.57 -0.75 2.27
C PHE A 48 5.94 -0.86 1.58
N SER A 49 6.90 -0.03 2.02
CA SER A 49 8.24 0.07 1.43
C SER A 49 9.16 -1.07 1.86
N GLU A 50 9.10 -1.48 3.12
CA GLU A 50 10.07 -2.41 3.68
C GLU A 50 9.44 -3.22 4.80
N ILE A 51 9.79 -4.51 4.87
CA ILE A 51 9.35 -5.40 5.95
C ILE A 51 10.32 -5.28 7.12
N ASP A 52 9.76 -5.06 8.30
CA ASP A 52 10.52 -5.02 9.56
C ASP A 52 11.27 -6.34 9.75
N SER A 53 12.51 -6.26 10.26
CA SER A 53 13.28 -7.46 10.60
C SER A 53 12.46 -8.34 11.55
N PRO A 54 12.24 -9.63 11.22
CA PRO A 54 11.53 -10.52 12.11
C PRO A 54 12.29 -10.61 13.46
N PRO A 55 11.57 -10.69 14.60
CA PRO A 55 12.21 -10.87 15.90
C PRO A 55 13.00 -12.18 15.93
N ALA A 56 14.06 -12.22 16.73
CA ALA A 56 14.92 -13.41 16.81
C ALA A 56 14.11 -14.65 17.19
N GLY A 57 14.08 -15.66 16.30
CA GLY A 57 13.31 -16.89 16.48
C GLY A 57 11.88 -16.85 15.92
N ALA A 58 11.53 -15.84 15.11
CA ALA A 58 10.30 -15.85 14.31
C ALA A 58 10.51 -16.56 12.97
N SER A 59 9.57 -17.42 12.60
CA SER A 59 9.49 -18.01 11.27
C SER A 59 8.83 -17.01 10.31
N LEU A 60 9.45 -16.79 9.16
CA LEU A 60 8.93 -15.90 8.13
C LEU A 60 8.32 -16.71 6.99
N VAL A 61 7.11 -16.35 6.59
CA VAL A 61 6.42 -16.94 5.45
C VAL A 61 6.02 -15.82 4.49
N ILE A 62 6.25 -16.02 3.20
CA ILE A 62 5.85 -15.07 2.16
C ILE A 62 4.62 -15.60 1.43
N ILE A 63 3.65 -14.74 1.19
CA ILE A 63 2.45 -15.01 0.42
C ILE A 63 2.47 -14.04 -0.76
N CYS A 64 2.66 -14.54 -1.97
CA CYS A 64 2.59 -13.75 -3.19
C CYS A 64 1.48 -14.28 -4.11
N GLY A 65 1.08 -13.50 -5.11
CA GLY A 65 0.08 -13.97 -6.07
C GLY A 65 0.16 -13.26 -7.42
N SER A 66 -0.45 -13.89 -8.43
CA SER A 66 -0.55 -13.30 -9.76
C SER A 66 -1.66 -12.24 -9.78
N GLY A 67 -1.31 -10.96 -9.71
CA GLY A 67 -2.25 -9.85 -9.85
C GLY A 67 -2.95 -9.43 -8.55
N SER A 68 -4.21 -9.01 -8.64
CA SER A 68 -4.99 -8.48 -7.51
C SER A 68 -5.35 -9.59 -6.52
N LEU A 69 -4.69 -9.61 -5.36
CA LEU A 69 -5.01 -10.53 -4.27
C LEU A 69 -6.49 -10.40 -3.84
N ARG A 70 -7.26 -11.47 -4.04
CA ARG A 70 -8.66 -11.50 -3.59
C ARG A 70 -8.74 -11.66 -2.07
N PRO A 71 -9.53 -10.83 -1.37
CA PRO A 71 -9.67 -10.89 0.09
C PRO A 71 -10.06 -12.27 0.62
N LEU A 72 -10.94 -12.98 -0.09
CA LEU A 72 -11.46 -14.28 0.35
C LEU A 72 -10.37 -15.36 0.41
N ARG A 73 -9.48 -15.41 -0.60
CA ARG A 73 -8.39 -16.39 -0.67
C ARG A 73 -7.32 -16.07 0.36
N LEU A 74 -6.97 -14.79 0.48
CA LEU A 74 -6.05 -14.33 1.51
C LEU A 74 -6.57 -14.69 2.90
N ARG A 75 -7.86 -14.47 3.18
CA ARG A 75 -8.50 -14.86 4.45
C ARG A 75 -8.35 -16.34 4.74
N THR A 76 -8.71 -17.21 3.80
CA THR A 76 -8.61 -18.66 4.03
C THR A 76 -7.18 -19.10 4.34
N VAL A 77 -6.19 -18.53 3.65
CA VAL A 77 -4.78 -18.87 3.92
C VAL A 77 -4.33 -18.33 5.27
N LEU A 78 -4.67 -17.10 5.63
CA LEU A 78 -4.31 -16.54 6.94
C LEU A 78 -5.02 -17.26 8.09
N ASP A 79 -6.29 -17.64 7.92
CA ASP A 79 -7.06 -18.39 8.93
C ASP A 79 -6.45 -19.77 9.20
N GLU A 80 -6.04 -20.48 8.14
CA GLU A 80 -5.35 -21.77 8.27
C GLU A 80 -3.95 -21.60 8.87
N LEU A 81 -3.17 -20.65 8.34
CA LEU A 81 -1.78 -20.43 8.74
C LEU A 81 -1.66 -20.06 10.22
N PHE A 82 -2.63 -19.30 10.74
CA PHE A 82 -2.70 -18.86 12.13
C PHE A 82 -3.70 -19.65 12.97
N HIS A 83 -4.14 -20.83 12.51
CA HIS A 83 -5.07 -21.66 13.25
C HIS A 83 -4.44 -22.10 14.60
N PRO A 84 -5.19 -22.07 15.72
CA PRO A 84 -4.68 -22.45 17.04
C PRO A 84 -4.18 -23.89 17.13
N ASP A 85 -4.59 -24.76 16.22
CA ASP A 85 -4.16 -26.16 16.17
C ASP A 85 -2.68 -26.33 15.77
N HIS A 86 -2.07 -25.29 15.18
CA HIS A 86 -0.64 -25.27 14.83
C HIS A 86 0.26 -24.67 15.93
N LEU A 87 -0.30 -24.39 17.12
CA LEU A 87 0.50 -23.99 18.29
C LEU A 87 1.09 -25.25 18.95
N PRO A 88 2.38 -25.26 19.34
CA PRO A 88 3.26 -24.11 19.51
C PRO A 88 4.14 -23.72 18.32
N ASP A 89 4.22 -24.56 17.28
CA ASP A 89 5.17 -24.41 16.18
C ASP A 89 5.00 -23.07 15.43
N ASN A 90 3.76 -22.59 15.25
CA ASN A 90 3.48 -21.34 14.55
C ASN A 90 3.34 -20.11 15.46
N ALA A 91 3.70 -20.20 16.75
CA ALA A 91 3.45 -19.12 17.71
C ALA A 91 4.15 -17.79 17.35
N ASN A 92 5.35 -17.86 16.78
CA ASN A 92 6.13 -16.70 16.35
C ASN A 92 6.15 -16.51 14.82
N LEU A 93 5.18 -17.10 14.11
CA LEU A 93 5.09 -17.01 12.66
C LEU A 93 4.67 -15.60 12.21
N ILE A 94 5.40 -15.04 11.23
CA ILE A 94 5.10 -13.79 10.54
C ILE A 94 4.83 -14.08 9.06
N ALA A 95 3.71 -13.58 8.55
CA ALA A 95 3.33 -13.66 7.15
C ALA A 95 3.56 -12.32 6.45
N VAL A 96 4.32 -12.32 5.36
CA VAL A 96 4.52 -11.16 4.48
C VAL A 96 3.71 -11.36 3.21
N VAL A 97 2.79 -10.44 2.94
CA VAL A 97 1.96 -10.46 1.74
C VAL A 97 2.59 -9.55 0.69
N LEU A 98 3.10 -10.14 -0.39
CA LEU A 98 3.70 -9.44 -1.52
C LEU A 98 2.70 -9.33 -2.67
N THR A 99 2.33 -8.11 -3.03
CA THR A 99 1.38 -7.84 -4.12
C THR A 99 1.86 -6.71 -5.04
N PRO A 100 1.77 -6.85 -6.37
CA PRO A 100 2.16 -5.79 -7.30
C PRO A 100 1.17 -4.63 -7.33
N THR A 101 -0.07 -4.85 -6.88
CA THR A 101 -1.14 -3.86 -6.86
C THR A 101 -1.59 -3.55 -5.44
N GLU A 102 -2.04 -2.32 -5.20
CA GLU A 102 -2.61 -1.92 -3.91
C GLU A 102 -3.80 -2.84 -3.56
N PRO A 103 -3.81 -3.44 -2.36
CA PRO A 103 -4.90 -4.33 -1.97
C PRO A 103 -6.19 -3.56 -1.76
N THR A 104 -7.31 -4.24 -1.97
CA THR A 104 -8.62 -3.66 -1.70
C THR A 104 -8.78 -3.30 -0.22
N ARG A 105 -9.69 -2.35 0.08
CA ARG A 105 -10.00 -1.95 1.46
C ARG A 105 -10.32 -3.13 2.38
N GLU A 106 -11.00 -4.15 1.83
CA GLU A 106 -11.32 -5.38 2.55
C GLU A 106 -10.08 -6.20 2.91
N ALA A 107 -9.14 -6.36 1.96
CA ALA A 107 -7.89 -7.05 2.22
C ALA A 107 -7.01 -6.29 3.23
N ARG A 108 -6.98 -4.95 3.16
CA ARG A 108 -6.28 -4.14 4.18
C ARG A 108 -6.89 -4.32 5.57
N ALA A 109 -8.22 -4.22 5.68
CA ALA A 109 -8.93 -4.43 6.94
C ALA A 109 -8.75 -5.86 7.49
N LEU A 110 -8.56 -6.85 6.62
CA LEU A 110 -8.22 -8.21 7.03
C LEU A 110 -6.82 -8.29 7.63
N LEU A 111 -5.81 -7.68 6.99
CA LEU A 111 -4.43 -7.68 7.49
C LEU A 111 -4.30 -6.97 8.84
N GLU A 112 -5.06 -5.88 9.03
CA GLU A 112 -5.14 -5.18 10.33
C GLU A 112 -5.64 -6.08 11.48
N ARG A 113 -6.44 -7.12 11.21
CA ARG A 113 -6.87 -8.09 12.23
C ARG A 113 -5.72 -8.97 12.73
N TYR A 114 -4.71 -9.17 11.90
CA TYR A 114 -3.49 -9.92 12.23
C TYR A 114 -2.32 -8.95 12.43
N ALA A 115 -2.58 -7.71 12.86
CA ALA A 115 -1.55 -6.72 13.13
C ALA A 115 -0.45 -7.29 14.04
N GLY A 116 0.81 -7.12 13.62
CA GLY A 116 1.99 -7.69 14.29
C GLY A 116 2.39 -9.10 13.83
N ARG A 117 1.52 -9.83 13.11
CA ARG A 117 1.83 -11.14 12.52
C ARG A 117 1.70 -11.17 11.00
N ALA A 118 0.89 -10.30 10.40
CA ALA A 118 0.79 -10.14 8.96
C ALA A 118 1.27 -8.74 8.55
N GLN A 119 2.20 -8.68 7.59
CA GLN A 119 2.71 -7.44 7.02
C GLN A 119 2.44 -7.40 5.51
N LEU A 120 2.26 -6.21 4.96
CA LEU A 120 1.98 -5.99 3.54
C LEU A 120 3.16 -5.30 2.87
N LEU A 121 3.59 -5.84 1.72
CA LEU A 121 4.59 -5.21 0.87
C LEU A 121 4.02 -5.01 -0.54
N ILE A 122 4.13 -3.78 -1.04
CA ILE A 122 3.80 -3.48 -2.43
C ILE A 122 5.06 -3.68 -3.28
N GLY A 123 5.00 -4.65 -4.17
CA GLY A 123 6.13 -5.07 -5.00
C GLY A 123 5.78 -6.28 -5.86
N SER A 124 6.56 -6.49 -6.92
CA SER A 124 6.39 -7.61 -7.82
C SER A 124 7.21 -8.81 -7.35
N ALA A 125 6.59 -9.99 -7.30
CA ALA A 125 7.32 -11.25 -7.06
C ALA A 125 8.31 -11.61 -8.18
N LEU A 126 8.25 -10.91 -9.33
CA LEU A 126 9.18 -11.08 -10.45
C LEU A 126 10.38 -10.13 -10.37
N SER A 127 10.39 -9.22 -9.40
CA SER A 127 11.41 -8.18 -9.23
C SER A 127 12.33 -8.58 -8.09
N GLU A 128 13.60 -8.86 -8.40
CA GLU A 128 14.64 -9.16 -7.40
C GLU A 128 14.73 -8.12 -6.26
N PRO A 129 14.69 -6.78 -6.50
CA PRO A 129 14.73 -5.83 -5.40
C PRO A 129 13.51 -5.92 -4.48
N ASP A 130 12.33 -6.27 -5.01
CA ASP A 130 11.12 -6.42 -4.20
C ASP A 130 11.17 -7.71 -3.37
N LEU A 131 11.77 -8.77 -3.91
CA LEU A 131 12.03 -10.01 -3.16
C LEU A 131 13.03 -9.80 -2.02
N LEU A 132 14.04 -8.95 -2.22
CA LEU A 132 14.99 -8.57 -1.17
C LEU A 132 14.29 -7.75 -0.07
N ARG A 133 13.46 -6.77 -0.46
CA ARG A 133 12.61 -5.99 0.47
C ARG A 133 11.61 -6.87 1.24
N ALA A 134 11.14 -7.96 0.64
CA ALA A 134 10.29 -8.97 1.27
C ALA A 134 11.05 -9.97 2.15
N ARG A 135 12.39 -9.90 2.20
CA ARG A 135 13.28 -10.82 2.93
C ARG A 135 13.09 -12.28 2.53
N VAL A 136 12.92 -12.56 1.24
CA VAL A 136 12.73 -13.94 0.73
C VAL A 136 13.83 -14.91 1.15
N THR A 137 15.05 -14.41 1.36
CA THR A 137 16.20 -15.20 1.80
C THR A 137 16.09 -15.70 3.23
N GLU A 138 15.28 -15.04 4.07
CA GLU A 138 15.02 -15.41 5.47
C GLU A 138 13.71 -16.21 5.61
N ALA A 139 12.92 -16.33 4.53
CA ALA A 139 11.64 -17.01 4.55
C ALA A 139 11.80 -18.53 4.59
N GLU A 140 11.01 -19.18 5.45
CA GLU A 140 10.93 -20.64 5.57
C GLU A 140 10.09 -21.24 4.42
N ALA A 141 9.06 -20.51 3.97
CA ALA A 141 8.22 -20.92 2.86
C ALA A 141 7.68 -19.73 2.07
N VAL A 142 7.38 -19.98 0.79
CA VAL A 142 6.72 -19.04 -0.11
C VAL A 142 5.46 -19.69 -0.67
N PHE A 143 4.31 -19.10 -0.38
CA PHE A 143 3.01 -19.46 -0.92
C PHE A 143 2.69 -18.61 -2.13
N ILE A 144 2.44 -19.25 -3.27
CA ILE A 144 2.03 -18.59 -4.51
C ILE A 144 0.53 -18.81 -4.70
N LEU A 145 -0.24 -17.74 -4.55
CA LEU A 145 -1.68 -17.72 -4.77
C LEU A 145 -1.98 -17.43 -6.24
N VAL A 146 -2.59 -18.39 -6.91
CA VAL A 146 -3.00 -18.28 -8.31
C VAL A 146 -4.47 -17.91 -8.38
N ASP A 147 -4.82 -16.94 -9.23
CA ASP A 147 -6.22 -16.65 -9.55
C ASP A 147 -6.70 -17.63 -10.64
N THR A 148 -7.43 -18.67 -10.23
CA THR A 148 -7.97 -19.67 -11.15
C THR A 148 -9.05 -19.13 -12.07
N ASN A 149 -9.70 -18.00 -11.74
CA ASN A 149 -10.78 -17.48 -12.57
C ASN A 149 -10.26 -16.53 -13.66
N ALA A 150 -9.01 -16.07 -13.58
CA ALA A 150 -8.40 -15.28 -14.64
C ALA A 150 -8.23 -16.10 -15.93
N HIS A 151 -7.96 -17.41 -15.79
CA HIS A 151 -7.90 -18.34 -16.92
C HIS A 151 -9.27 -18.60 -17.55
N GLU A 152 -10.34 -18.59 -16.75
CA GLU A 152 -11.71 -18.80 -17.25
C GLU A 152 -12.19 -17.60 -18.08
N GLN A 153 -11.79 -16.37 -17.72
CA GLN A 153 -12.12 -15.17 -18.49
C GLN A 153 -11.40 -15.10 -19.85
N LEU A 154 -10.12 -15.49 -19.90
CA LEU A 154 -9.37 -15.56 -21.17
C LEU A 154 -9.93 -16.64 -22.11
N ALA A 155 -10.35 -17.79 -21.57
CA ALA A 155 -10.98 -18.85 -22.35
C ALA A 155 -12.37 -18.43 -22.89
N LEU A 156 -13.15 -17.68 -22.10
CA LEU A 156 -14.45 -17.14 -22.53
C LEU A 156 -14.33 -16.07 -23.61
N ASP A 157 -13.23 -15.31 -23.62
CA ASP A 157 -12.94 -14.31 -24.66
C ASP A 157 -12.45 -14.96 -25.97
N GLU A 158 -11.75 -16.10 -25.91
CA GLU A 158 -11.35 -16.87 -27.11
C GLU A 158 -12.52 -17.63 -27.76
N ASP A 159 -13.48 -18.13 -26.98
CA ASP A 159 -14.69 -18.81 -27.50
C ASP A 159 -15.74 -17.82 -28.07
N ALA A 160 -15.54 -16.51 -27.88
CA ALA A 160 -16.43 -15.45 -28.36
C ALA A 160 -15.96 -14.75 -29.65
N ALA A 161 -14.85 -15.19 -30.26
CA ALA A 161 -14.27 -14.66 -31.50
C ALA A 161 -14.44 -15.63 -32.69
#